data_AF-A0AAV2C695-F1
#
_entry.id   AF-A0AAV2C695-F1
#
_cell.length_a   1.000
_cell.length_b   1.000
_cell.length_c   1.000
_cell.angle_alpha   90.00
_cell.angle_beta   90.00
_cell.angle_gamma   90.00
#
_symmetry.space_group_name_H-M   'P 1'
#
loop_
_entity.id
_entity.type
_entity.pdbx_description
1 polymer ?
#
loop_
_entity_poly.entity_id
_entity_poly.type
_entity_poly.pdbx_seq_one_letter_code
_entity_poly.pdbx_strand_id
1 'polypeptide(L)'
;MIEVRAAAASLGLAAALYLLFVDEHGSKAMALGPEGPLMEEFWDNVRRYALYALTVSTGALYTVFLPIWELLKNPISAILVLVIFAGGFYILTQVVSAMAGLTDFDYSYAY
;
A
#
# COMPACT_ATOMS: atom_id res chain seq x y z
N MET A 1 32.80 19.86 9.15
CA MET A 1 33.01 18.56 8.45
C MET A 1 31.73 17.77 8.15
N ILE A 2 30.60 18.03 8.83
CA ILE A 2 29.34 17.26 8.62
C ILE A 2 28.57 17.74 7.37
N GLU A 3 28.54 19.05 7.09
CA GLU A 3 27.77 19.60 5.96
C GLU A 3 28.29 19.19 4.58
N VAL A 4 29.62 19.04 4.42
CA VAL A 4 30.25 18.59 3.17
C VAL A 4 29.86 17.15 2.82
N ARG A 5 29.63 16.30 3.83
CA ARG A 5 29.18 14.92 3.63
C ARG A 5 27.69 14.84 3.26
N ALA A 6 26.87 15.71 3.83
CA ALA A 6 25.45 15.82 3.47
C ALA A 6 25.26 16.31 2.03
N ALA A 7 26.06 17.30 1.60
CA ALA A 7 26.07 17.79 0.22
C ALA A 7 26.57 16.73 -0.79
N ALA A 8 27.58 15.94 -0.43
CA ALA A 8 28.04 14.84 -1.26
C ALA A 8 26.98 13.72 -1.38
N ALA A 9 26.24 13.44 -0.30
CA ALA A 9 25.14 12.48 -0.31
C ALA A 9 23.95 12.95 -1.15
N SER A 10 23.60 14.24 -1.09
CA SER A 10 22.50 14.80 -1.90
C SER A 10 22.86 14.88 -3.39
N LEU A 11 24.11 15.22 -3.72
CA LEU A 11 24.60 15.20 -5.11
C LEU A 11 24.70 13.77 -5.65
N GLY A 12 25.13 12.82 -4.84
CA GLY A 12 25.15 11.39 -5.21
C GLY A 12 23.75 10.84 -5.47
N LEU A 13 22.76 11.22 -4.64
CA LEU A 13 21.37 10.84 -4.84
C LEU A 13 20.78 11.50 -6.09
N ALA A 14 21.05 12.78 -6.32
CA ALA A 14 20.59 13.50 -7.50
C ALA A 14 21.21 12.94 -8.80
N ALA A 15 22.49 12.58 -8.78
CA ALA A 15 23.17 11.94 -9.91
C ALA A 15 22.62 10.52 -10.17
N ALA A 16 22.35 9.74 -9.12
CA ALA A 16 21.74 8.42 -9.25
C ALA A 16 20.32 8.52 -9.83
N LEU A 17 19.51 9.49 -9.37
CA LEU A 17 18.20 9.74 -9.93
C LEU A 17 18.31 10.20 -11.40
N TYR A 18 19.22 11.12 -11.71
CA TYR A 18 19.44 11.58 -13.08
C TYR A 18 19.82 10.43 -14.03
N LEU A 19 20.68 9.52 -13.62
CA LEU A 19 21.03 8.33 -14.41
C LEU A 19 19.88 7.33 -14.57
N LEU A 20 18.96 7.28 -13.60
CA LEU A 20 17.75 6.45 -13.70
C LEU A 20 16.68 7.09 -14.61
N PHE A 21 16.71 8.41 -14.81
CA PHE A 21 15.73 9.15 -15.62
C PHE A 21 16.22 9.55 -17.02
N VAL A 22 17.53 9.48 -17.27
CA VAL A 22 18.11 9.66 -18.61
C VAL A 22 18.17 8.30 -19.30
N ASP A 23 17.00 7.78 -19.66
CA ASP A 23 16.92 6.74 -20.69
C ASP A 23 16.99 7.44 -22.06
N GLU A 24 18.14 7.34 -22.72
CA GLU A 24 18.46 8.02 -23.97
C GLU A 24 17.76 7.41 -25.20
N HIS A 25 16.98 6.35 -25.04
CA HIS A 25 16.30 5.71 -26.17
C HIS A 25 14.83 6.10 -26.22
N GLY A 26 14.57 7.20 -26.91
CA GLY A 26 13.26 7.64 -27.41
C GLY A 26 12.63 6.65 -28.38
N SER A 27 12.33 5.44 -27.91
CA SER A 27 11.51 4.47 -28.60
C SER A 27 10.07 4.91 -28.43
N LYS A 28 9.44 5.38 -29.51
CA LYS A 28 8.00 5.66 -29.58
C LYS A 28 7.22 4.53 -28.90
N ALA A 29 6.74 4.79 -27.68
CA ALA A 29 5.80 3.93 -27.00
C ALA A 29 4.46 4.01 -27.73
N MET A 30 4.26 3.19 -28.76
CA MET A 30 2.92 2.78 -29.18
C MET A 30 2.37 1.90 -28.04
N ALA A 31 1.90 2.57 -26.99
CA ALA A 31 1.73 1.98 -25.67
C ALA A 31 0.47 1.11 -25.51
N LEU A 32 -0.43 1.05 -26.49
CA LEU A 32 -1.74 0.36 -26.36
C LEU A 32 -2.35 0.00 -27.72
N GLY A 33 -1.62 -0.74 -28.56
CA GLY A 33 -2.14 -1.35 -29.79
C GLY A 33 -2.33 -2.86 -29.62
N PRO A 34 -3.45 -3.48 -30.05
CA PRO A 34 -3.72 -4.91 -29.85
C PRO A 34 -2.67 -5.86 -30.46
N GLU A 35 -1.90 -5.38 -31.45
CA GLU A 35 -0.95 -6.17 -32.25
C GLU A 35 0.51 -5.67 -32.07
N GLY A 36 0.78 -4.84 -31.05
CA GLY A 36 2.10 -4.24 -30.87
C GLY A 36 3.13 -5.23 -30.29
N PRO A 37 4.41 -5.21 -30.75
CA PRO A 37 5.48 -6.11 -30.28
C PRO A 37 5.81 -6.00 -28.77
N LEU A 38 5.19 -5.06 -28.07
CA LEU A 38 5.35 -4.81 -26.63
C LEU A 38 4.37 -5.61 -25.75
N MET A 39 3.40 -6.31 -26.33
CA MET A 39 2.39 -7.02 -25.54
C MET A 39 2.99 -8.25 -24.84
N GLU A 40 3.88 -8.99 -25.51
CA GLU A 40 4.60 -10.12 -24.91
C GLU A 40 5.57 -9.65 -23.81
N GLU A 41 6.36 -8.62 -24.07
CA GLU A 41 7.27 -8.02 -23.07
C GLU A 41 6.52 -7.44 -21.86
N PHE A 42 5.36 -6.79 -22.07
CA PHE A 42 4.51 -6.32 -20.98
C PHE A 42 4.05 -7.48 -20.09
N TRP A 43 3.53 -8.55 -20.68
CA TRP A 43 3.01 -9.68 -19.91
C TRP A 43 4.12 -10.44 -19.18
N ASP A 44 5.31 -10.56 -19.77
CA ASP A 44 6.48 -11.12 -19.10
C ASP A 44 6.91 -10.26 -17.89
N ASN A 45 6.88 -8.95 -18.05
CA ASN A 45 7.19 -8.01 -16.98
C ASN A 45 6.13 -8.04 -15.86
N VAL A 46 4.84 -8.04 -16.21
CA VAL A 46 3.73 -8.18 -15.27
C VAL A 46 3.82 -9.48 -14.50
N ARG A 47 4.09 -10.62 -15.17
CA ARG A 47 4.27 -11.91 -14.50
C ARG A 47 5.40 -11.84 -13.47
N ARG A 48 6.54 -11.27 -13.85
CA ARG A 48 7.71 -11.16 -12.97
C ARG A 48 7.41 -10.28 -11.76
N TYR A 49 6.81 -9.12 -11.95
CA TYR A 49 6.43 -8.23 -10.85
C TYR A 49 5.28 -8.76 -10.00
N ALA A 50 4.33 -9.48 -10.59
CA ALA A 50 3.27 -10.14 -9.82
C ALA A 50 3.84 -11.18 -8.86
N LEU A 51 4.82 -11.98 -9.28
CA LEU A 51 5.51 -12.93 -8.42
C LEU A 51 6.33 -12.25 -7.32
N TYR A 52 7.02 -11.14 -7.63
CA TYR A 52 7.70 -10.35 -6.60
C TYR A 52 6.71 -9.72 -5.61
N ALA A 53 5.62 -9.13 -6.10
CA ALA A 53 4.58 -8.56 -5.26
C ALA A 53 3.98 -9.62 -4.35
N LEU A 54 3.70 -10.82 -4.87
CA LEU A 54 3.17 -11.93 -4.08
C LEU A 54 4.14 -12.37 -2.99
N THR A 55 5.42 -12.59 -3.31
CA THR A 55 6.40 -13.07 -2.32
C THR A 55 6.69 -12.03 -1.23
N VAL A 56 6.88 -10.77 -1.62
CA VAL A 56 7.13 -9.66 -0.69
C VAL A 56 5.90 -9.38 0.17
N SER A 57 4.71 -9.30 -0.43
CA SER A 57 3.47 -9.08 0.32
C SER A 57 3.16 -10.26 1.24
N THR A 58 3.40 -11.51 0.83
CA THR A 58 3.22 -12.67 1.71
C THR A 58 4.13 -12.60 2.93
N GLY A 59 5.41 -12.25 2.75
CA GLY A 59 6.33 -12.05 3.86
C GLY A 59 5.87 -10.91 4.79
N ALA A 60 5.43 -9.79 4.23
CA ALA A 60 4.92 -8.65 5.00
C ALA A 60 3.62 -9.00 5.75
N LEU A 61 2.67 -9.68 5.11
CA LEU A 61 1.45 -10.14 5.74
C LEU A 61 1.79 -11.12 6.87
N TYR A 62 2.70 -12.07 6.64
CA TYR A 62 3.12 -13.02 7.66
C TYR A 62 3.68 -12.31 8.90
N THR A 63 4.58 -11.34 8.73
CA THR A 63 5.17 -10.62 9.88
C THR A 63 4.16 -9.75 10.62
N VAL A 64 3.18 -9.17 9.91
CA VAL A 64 2.10 -8.38 10.52
C VAL A 64 1.11 -9.27 11.28
N PHE A 65 0.73 -10.42 10.72
CA PHE A 65 -0.28 -11.30 11.31
C PHE A 65 0.27 -12.26 12.38
N LEU A 66 1.55 -12.62 12.33
CA LEU A 66 2.17 -13.52 13.30
C LEU A 66 1.93 -13.11 14.78
N PRO A 67 2.17 -11.86 15.20
CA PRO A 67 1.91 -11.48 16.60
C PRO A 67 0.43 -11.59 16.97
N ILE A 68 -0.47 -11.26 16.05
CA ILE A 68 -1.93 -11.40 16.27
C ILE A 68 -2.28 -12.88 16.46
N TRP A 69 -1.73 -13.76 15.62
CA TRP A 69 -1.92 -15.20 15.72
C TRP A 69 -1.40 -15.77 17.05
N GLU A 70 -0.28 -15.26 17.55
CA GLU A 70 0.25 -15.65 18.86
C GLU A 70 -0.66 -15.20 20.01
N LEU A 71 -1.23 -14.00 19.94
CA LEU A 71 -2.19 -13.50 20.93
C LEU A 71 -3.47 -14.34 20.98
N LEU A 72 -3.89 -14.93 19.86
CA LEU A 72 -5.07 -15.79 19.81
C LEU A 72 -4.87 -17.13 20.55
N LYS A 73 -3.63 -17.55 20.84
CA LYS A 73 -3.35 -18.81 21.58
C LYS A 73 -3.68 -18.74 23.06
N ASN A 74 -3.68 -17.54 23.67
CA ASN A 74 -4.11 -17.35 25.04
C ASN A 74 -5.57 -16.86 25.07
N PRO A 75 -6.45 -17.49 25.85
CA PRO A 75 -7.90 -17.22 25.79
C PRO A 75 -8.28 -15.79 26.17
N ILE A 76 -7.56 -15.18 27.12
CA ILE A 76 -7.85 -13.81 27.56
C ILE A 76 -7.49 -12.83 26.45
N SER A 77 -6.26 -12.93 25.91
CA SER A 77 -5.84 -12.07 24.80
C SER A 77 -6.64 -12.34 23.53
N ALA A 78 -7.07 -13.57 23.28
CA ALA A 78 -7.94 -13.88 22.15
C ALA A 78 -9.27 -13.13 22.21
N ILE A 79 -9.93 -13.11 23.38
CA ILE A 79 -11.17 -12.35 23.59
C ILE A 79 -10.90 -10.85 23.38
N LEU A 80 -9.80 -10.32 23.92
CA LEU A 80 -9.45 -8.90 23.75
C LEU A 80 -9.24 -8.54 22.28
N VAL A 81 -8.51 -9.37 21.53
CA VAL A 81 -8.29 -9.18 20.09
C VAL A 81 -9.64 -9.17 19.37
N LEU A 82 -10.52 -10.14 19.61
CA LEU A 82 -11.84 -10.20 18.98
C LEU A 82 -12.69 -8.98 19.31
N VAL A 83 -12.73 -8.54 20.58
CA VAL A 83 -13.49 -7.36 21.00
C VAL A 83 -12.96 -6.09 20.36
N ILE A 84 -11.63 -5.93 20.27
CA ILE A 84 -11.02 -4.75 19.63
C ILE A 84 -11.35 -4.73 18.12
N PHE A 85 -11.21 -5.85 17.42
CA PHE A 85 -11.51 -5.92 15.99
C PHE A 85 -12.99 -5.74 15.70
N ALA A 86 -13.87 -6.45 16.42
CA ALA A 86 -15.32 -6.36 16.23
C ALA A 86 -15.84 -4.98 16.65
N GLY A 87 -15.42 -4.45 17.80
CA GLY A 87 -15.79 -3.14 18.29
C GLY A 87 -15.27 -2.02 17.40
N GLY A 88 -14.01 -2.10 16.96
CA GLY A 88 -13.43 -1.15 16.01
C GLY A 88 -14.17 -1.14 14.67
N PHE A 89 -14.45 -2.32 14.11
CA PHE A 89 -15.22 -2.44 12.87
C PHE A 89 -16.66 -1.91 13.01
N TYR A 90 -17.31 -2.20 14.14
CA TYR A 90 -18.63 -1.67 14.46
C TYR A 90 -18.62 -0.14 14.49
N ILE A 91 -17.67 0.47 15.23
CA ILE A 91 -17.52 1.92 15.32
C ILE A 91 -17.25 2.55 13.94
N LEU A 92 -16.35 1.96 13.14
CA LEU A 92 -16.09 2.41 11.78
C LEU A 92 -17.36 2.41 10.93
N THR A 93 -18.18 1.36 11.05
CA THR A 93 -19.46 1.28 10.35
C THR A 93 -20.41 2.39 10.81
N GLN A 94 -20.48 2.69 12.11
CA GLN A 94 -21.30 3.78 12.62
C GLN A 94 -20.85 5.14 12.07
N VAL A 95 -19.54 5.39 12.05
CA VAL A 95 -18.97 6.64 11.51
C VAL A 95 -19.30 6.79 10.03
N VAL A 96 -19.03 5.76 9.22
CA VAL A 96 -19.32 5.79 7.78
C VAL A 96 -20.82 5.95 7.53
N SER A 97 -21.67 5.27 8.31
CA SER A 97 -23.12 5.38 8.17
C SER A 97 -23.62 6.80 8.49
N ALA A 98 -23.07 7.43 9.54
CA ALA A 98 -23.39 8.80 9.90
C ALA A 98 -22.95 9.79 8.80
N MET A 99 -21.74 9.61 8.25
CA MET A 99 -21.25 10.43 7.13
C MET A 99 -22.08 10.24 5.86
N ALA A 100 -22.59 9.03 5.62
CA ALA A 100 -23.47 8.73 4.50
C ALA A 100 -24.92 9.18 4.72
N GLY A 101 -25.26 9.73 5.89
CA GLY A 101 -26.62 10.16 6.22
C GLY A 101 -27.63 9.01 6.35
N LEU A 102 -27.14 7.78 6.58
CA LEU A 102 -27.96 6.57 6.73
C LEU A 102 -28.44 6.36 8.17
N THR A 103 -28.11 7.29 9.07
CA THR A 103 -28.50 7.26 10.48
C THR A 103 -29.73 8.12 10.70
N ASP A 104 -30.67 7.69 11.53
CA ASP A 104 -31.87 8.45 11.93
C ASP A 104 -31.59 9.68 12.82
N PHE A 105 -30.38 10.23 12.75
CA PHE A 105 -29.96 11.39 13.55
C PHE A 105 -30.53 12.67 12.94
N ASP A 106 -31.76 13.00 13.32
CA ASP A 106 -32.41 14.27 12.96
C ASP A 106 -31.74 15.42 13.72
N TYR A 107 -31.05 16.31 12.99
CA TYR A 107 -30.66 17.60 13.54
C TYR A 107 -31.88 18.51 13.57
N SER A 108 -32.75 18.32 14.57
CA SER A 108 -33.79 19.30 14.90
C SER A 108 -33.10 20.58 15.36
N TYR A 109 -32.84 21.49 14.42
CA TYR A 109 -32.55 22.88 14.75
C TYR A 109 -33.80 23.46 15.40
N ALA A 110 -33.84 23.50 16.73
CA ALA A 110 -34.86 24.24 17.45
C ALA A 110 -34.74 25.72 17.06
N TYR A 111 -35.66 26.18 16.21
CA TYR A 111 -35.82 27.58 15.83
C TYR A 111 -37.00 28.18 16.59
#